data_AF-A0A8H4UPB1-F1
#
_entry.id   AF-A0A8H4UPB1-F1
#
_cell.length_a   1.000
_cell.length_b   1.000
_cell.length_c   1.000
_cell.angle_alpha   90.00
_cell.angle_beta   90.00
_cell.angle_gamma   90.00
#
_symmetry.space_group_name_H-M   'P 1'
#
loop_
_entity.id
_entity.type
_entity.pdbx_description
1 polymer ?
#
loop_
_entity_poly.entity_id
_entity_poly.type
_entity_poly.pdbx_seq_one_letter_code
_entity_poly.pdbx_strand_id
1 'polypeptide(L)'
;MTEESVFGPGTVIDNDFLAVPQECKRLLRMLASRTPCFTNDEAVLNKVQFQGNDLPCIPGPIKSQALTATLHAMFGIVGLEILQLRGYETNSNKV
;
A
#
# COMPACT_ATOMS: atom_id res chain seq x y z
N MET A 1 14.05 0.51 26.84
CA MET A 1 15.46 0.74 26.46
C MET A 1 15.44 1.03 24.98
N THR A 2 15.29 2.30 24.61
CA THR A 2 15.28 2.75 23.21
C THR A 2 16.72 2.75 22.74
N GLU A 3 17.08 1.78 21.90
CA GLU A 3 18.39 1.71 21.26
C GLU A 3 18.64 3.04 20.56
N GLU A 4 19.83 3.62 20.77
CA GLU A 4 20.28 4.82 20.07
C GLU A 4 20.12 4.57 18.58
N SER A 5 19.16 5.26 17.97
CA SER A 5 18.75 4.96 16.61
C SER A 5 19.94 5.24 15.69
N VAL A 6 20.36 4.21 14.95
CA VAL A 6 21.31 4.30 13.81
C VAL A 6 20.93 5.42 12.83
N PHE A 7 19.67 5.86 12.88
CA PHE A 7 19.10 6.93 12.09
C PHE A 7 18.80 8.16 12.96
N GLY A 8 18.88 9.36 12.37
CA GLY A 8 18.81 10.63 13.09
C GLY A 8 17.55 10.82 13.96
N PRO A 9 17.58 11.78 14.90
CA PRO A 9 16.49 12.01 15.85
C PRO A 9 15.16 12.25 15.15
N GLY A 10 14.11 11.58 15.63
CA GLY A 10 12.77 11.58 15.02
C GLY A 10 12.54 10.46 13.99
N THR A 11 13.55 9.62 13.71
CA THR A 11 13.36 8.42 12.88
C THR A 11 12.74 7.30 13.70
N VAL A 12 11.63 6.76 13.21
CA VAL A 12 11.02 5.55 13.75
C VAL A 12 11.42 4.38 12.87
N ILE A 13 11.91 3.31 13.50
CA ILE A 13 12.24 2.05 12.86
C ILE A 13 11.17 1.05 13.28
N ASP A 14 10.66 0.29 12.32
CA ASP A 14 9.75 -0.81 12.62
C ASP A 14 10.55 -1.93 13.32
N ASN A 15 10.03 -2.43 14.44
CA ASN A 15 10.70 -3.50 15.20
C ASN A 15 10.57 -4.86 14.52
N ASP A 16 9.54 -5.03 13.69
CA ASP A 16 9.24 -6.27 13.01
C ASP A 16 9.63 -6.21 11.53
N PHE A 17 10.21 -7.30 11.04
CA PHE A 17 10.49 -7.46 9.62
C PHE A 17 9.17 -7.65 8.85
N LEU A 18 8.88 -6.74 7.93
CA LEU A 18 7.79 -6.90 6.98
C LEU A 18 8.31 -6.68 5.56
N ALA A 19 8.05 -7.65 4.69
CA ALA A 19 8.39 -7.58 3.28
C ALA A 19 7.66 -6.41 2.59
N VAL A 20 8.33 -5.73 1.66
CA VAL A 20 7.77 -4.57 0.92
C VAL A 20 6.35 -4.82 0.40
N PRO A 21 6.02 -5.95 -0.25
CA PRO A 21 4.66 -6.18 -0.76
C PRO A 21 3.61 -6.24 0.35
N GLN A 22 3.94 -6.79 1.52
CA GLN A 22 3.04 -6.86 2.67
C GLN A 22 2.88 -5.48 3.32
N GLU A 23 3.96 -4.71 3.37
CA GLU A 23 3.93 -3.32 3.83
C GLU A 23 3.03 -2.46 2.91
N CYS A 24 3.13 -2.61 1.60
CA CYS A 24 2.22 -1.93 0.66
C CYS A 24 0.75 -2.30 0.89
N LYS A 25 0.42 -3.57 1.18
CA LYS A 25 -0.96 -3.98 1.54
C LYS A 25 -1.43 -3.32 2.83
N ARG A 26 -0.55 -3.19 3.83
CA ARG A 26 -0.86 -2.50 5.09
C ARG A 26 -1.09 -1.01 4.85
N LEU A 27 -0.22 -0.37 4.09
CA LEU A 27 -0.34 1.03 3.70
C LEU A 27 -1.62 1.28 2.91
N LEU A 28 -1.99 0.38 1.99
CA LEU A 28 -3.22 0.49 1.21
C LEU A 28 -4.45 0.58 2.11
N ARG A 29 -4.59 -0.34 3.08
CA ARG A 29 -5.70 -0.31 4.05
C ARG A 29 -5.68 0.94 4.91
N MET A 30 -4.49 1.33 5.40
CA MET A 30 -4.35 2.53 6.21
C MET A 30 -4.77 3.78 5.43
N LEU A 31 -4.31 3.95 4.20
CA LEU A 31 -4.67 5.09 3.35
C LEU A 31 -6.14 5.05 2.93
N ALA A 32 -6.67 3.88 2.57
CA ALA A 32 -8.09 3.70 2.25
C ALA A 32 -8.99 4.14 3.41
N SER A 33 -8.67 3.73 4.65
CA SER A 33 -9.45 4.09 5.84
C SER A 33 -9.41 5.58 6.19
N ARG A 34 -8.36 6.29 5.75
CA ARG A 34 -8.17 7.72 6.03
C ARG A 34 -8.59 8.62 4.88
N THR A 35 -8.79 8.07 3.69
CA THR A 35 -9.15 8.83 2.49
C THR A 35 -10.66 8.95 2.43
N PRO A 36 -11.23 10.16 2.54
CA PRO A 36 -12.67 10.35 2.46
C PRO A 36 -13.23 9.86 1.13
N CYS A 37 -14.42 9.25 1.17
CA CYS A 37 -15.11 8.71 -0.01
C CYS A 37 -14.35 7.63 -0.78
N PHE A 38 -13.29 7.06 -0.21
CA PHE A 38 -12.59 5.92 -0.80
C PHE A 38 -13.21 4.60 -0.32
N THR A 39 -13.13 3.56 -1.15
CA THR A 39 -13.67 2.24 -0.80
C THR A 39 -12.91 1.61 0.38
N ASN A 40 -13.67 1.06 1.32
CA ASN A 40 -13.16 0.24 2.42
C ASN A 40 -13.54 -1.23 2.23
N ASP A 41 -14.02 -1.62 1.05
CA ASP A 41 -14.36 -3.00 0.74
C ASP A 41 -13.09 -3.84 0.60
N GLU A 42 -12.86 -4.72 1.57
CA GLU A 42 -11.74 -5.66 1.56
C GLU A 42 -11.75 -6.55 0.31
N ALA A 43 -12.90 -6.85 -0.29
CA ALA A 43 -12.94 -7.61 -1.54
C ALA A 43 -12.30 -6.85 -2.71
N VAL A 44 -12.35 -5.51 -2.71
CA VAL A 44 -11.67 -4.66 -3.69
C VAL A 44 -10.21 -4.49 -3.33
N LEU A 45 -9.90 -4.21 -2.07
CA LEU A 45 -8.51 -4.01 -1.62
C LEU A 45 -7.65 -5.26 -1.78
N ASN A 46 -8.20 -6.46 -1.55
CA ASN A 46 -7.49 -7.73 -1.69
C ASN A 46 -7.24 -8.15 -3.14
N LYS A 47 -7.90 -7.52 -4.13
CA LYS A 47 -7.61 -7.77 -5.55
C LYS A 47 -6.26 -7.20 -5.98
N VAL A 48 -5.74 -6.21 -5.25
CA VAL A 48 -4.46 -5.57 -5.56
C VAL A 48 -3.31 -6.54 -5.29
N GLN A 49 -2.54 -6.85 -6.34
CA GLN A 49 -1.36 -7.71 -6.23
C GLN A 49 -0.06 -6.90 -6.28
N PHE A 50 0.49 -6.61 -5.10
CA PHE A 50 1.82 -6.03 -5.00
C PHE A 50 2.91 -7.06 -5.32
N GLN A 51 3.85 -6.68 -6.18
CA GLN A 51 5.05 -7.46 -6.50
C GLN A 51 6.29 -6.67 -6.11
N GLY A 52 7.28 -7.35 -5.56
CA GLY A 52 8.52 -6.74 -5.09
C GLY A 52 9.38 -7.74 -4.32
N ASN A 53 10.57 -7.32 -3.93
CA ASN A 53 11.49 -8.15 -3.17
C ASN A 53 11.07 -8.18 -1.69
N ASP A 54 11.41 -9.28 -1.01
CA ASP A 54 11.27 -9.43 0.44
C ASP A 54 12.37 -8.66 1.19
N LEU A 55 12.43 -7.35 0.93
CA LEU A 55 13.29 -6.42 1.65
C LEU A 55 12.50 -5.74 2.78
N PRO A 56 13.13 -5.46 3.92
CA PRO A 56 12.49 -4.69 4.97
C PRO A 56 12.37 -3.23 4.57
N CYS A 57 11.31 -2.56 5.03
CA CYS A 57 11.07 -1.14 4.79
C CYS A 57 11.96 -0.25 5.70
N ILE A 58 13.28 -0.38 5.56
CA ILE A 58 14.27 0.41 6.32
C ILE A 58 14.28 1.88 5.89
N PRO A 59 14.68 2.81 6.78
CA PRO A 59 14.85 4.22 6.40
C PRO A 59 15.78 4.34 5.18
N GLY A 60 15.27 4.90 4.09
CA GLY A 60 15.94 4.92 2.78
C GLY A 60 14.96 5.02 1.61
N PRO A 61 15.42 4.78 0.36
CA PRO A 61 14.59 4.93 -0.84
C PRO A 61 13.44 3.91 -0.94
N ILE A 62 13.48 2.84 -0.15
CA ILE A 62 12.46 1.77 -0.19
C ILE A 62 11.10 2.29 0.35
N LYS A 63 11.11 3.17 1.38
CA LYS A 63 9.87 3.71 1.96
C LYS A 63 9.07 4.55 0.95
N SER A 64 9.75 5.37 0.15
CA SER A 64 9.07 6.19 -0.87
C SER A 64 8.53 5.34 -2.02
N GLN A 65 9.23 4.26 -2.40
CA GLN A 65 8.76 3.30 -3.39
C GLN A 65 7.51 2.54 -2.91
N ALA A 66 7.49 2.07 -1.66
CA ALA A 66 6.33 1.40 -1.07
C ALA A 66 5.09 2.30 -1.05
N LEU A 67 5.26 3.56 -0.64
CA LEU A 67 4.18 4.55 -0.67
C LEU A 67 3.69 4.81 -2.11
N THR A 68 4.62 4.98 -3.06
CA THR A 68 4.29 5.22 -4.47
C THR A 68 3.51 4.05 -5.08
N ALA A 69 3.93 2.81 -4.82
CA ALA A 69 3.20 1.61 -5.25
C ALA A 69 1.79 1.56 -4.66
N THR A 70 1.65 1.93 -3.38
CA THR A 70 0.34 1.98 -2.70
C THR A 70 -0.58 3.02 -3.34
N LEU A 71 -0.07 4.23 -3.63
CA LEU A 71 -0.85 5.27 -4.31
C LEU A 71 -1.24 4.86 -5.73
N HIS A 72 -0.34 4.19 -6.45
CA HIS A 72 -0.63 3.63 -7.77
C HIS A 72 -1.81 2.65 -7.71
N ALA A 73 -1.82 1.75 -6.72
CA ALA A 73 -2.92 0.83 -6.51
C ALA A 73 -4.25 1.55 -6.22
N MET A 74 -4.24 2.60 -5.41
CA MET A 74 -5.44 3.40 -5.14
C MET A 74 -6.01 4.04 -6.42
N PHE A 75 -5.14 4.56 -7.30
CA PHE A 75 -5.58 5.07 -8.60
C PHE A 75 -6.17 3.97 -9.49
N GLY A 76 -5.58 2.77 -9.48
CA GLY A 76 -6.10 1.61 -10.20
C GLY A 76 -7.50 1.21 -9.73
N ILE A 77 -7.73 1.18 -8.41
CA ILE A 77 -9.04 0.90 -7.82
C ILE A 77 -10.09 1.89 -8.29
N VAL A 78 -9.82 3.19 -8.19
CA VAL A 78 -10.76 4.24 -8.66
C VAL A 78 -11.04 4.11 -10.16
N GLY A 79 -10.01 3.79 -10.95
CA GLY A 79 -10.18 3.52 -12.37
C GLY A 79 -11.16 2.38 -12.66
N LEU A 80 -11.09 1.29 -11.88
CA LEU A 80 -12.01 0.16 -12.00
C LEU A 80 -13.43 0.51 -11.56
N GLU A 81 -13.59 1.27 -10.48
CA GLU A 81 -14.90 1.76 -10.05
C GLU A 81 -15.57 2.63 -11.13
N ILE A 82 -14.80 3.52 -11.77
CA ILE A 82 -15.28 4.33 -12.90
C ILE A 82 -15.73 3.44 -14.07
N LEU A 83 -14.97 2.39 -14.40
CA LEU A 83 -15.33 1.45 -15.47
C LEU A 83 -16.61 0.68 -15.15
N GLN A 84 -16.77 0.22 -13.90
CA GLN A 84 -17.98 -0.44 -13.42
C GLN A 84 -19.20 0.47 -13.49
N LEU A 85 -19.07 1.74 -13.08
CA LEU A 85 -20.14 2.74 -13.19
C LEU A 85 -20.55 3.02 -14.65
N ARG A 86 -19.63 2.83 -15.59
CA ARG A 86 -19.90 2.98 -17.04
C ARG A 86 -20.45 1.71 -17.69
N GLY A 87 -20.67 0.62 -16.94
CA GLY A 87 -21.21 -0.64 -17.43
C GLY A 87 -20.20 -1.52 -18.17
N TYR A 88 -18.90 -1.29 -17.97
CA TYR A 88 -17.87 -2.19 -18.50
C TYR A 88 -17.62 -3.33 -17.51
N GLU A 89 -17.78 -4.57 -18.00
CA GLU A 89 -17.35 -5.77 -17.29
C GLU A 89 -15.82 -5.79 -17.22
N THR A 90 -15.27 -5.37 -16.09
CA THR A 90 -13.85 -5.54 -15.81
C THR A 90 -13.66 -7.00 -15.37
N ASN A 91 -13.01 -7.80 -16.23
CA ASN A 91 -12.57 -9.15 -15.84
C ASN A 91 -11.74 -9.03 -14.56
N SER A 92 -12.36 -9.35 -13.42
CA SER A 92 -11.91 -9.02 -12.06
C SER A 92 -10.64 -9.72 -11.58
N ASN A 93 -9.84 -10.27 -12.50
CA ASN A 93 -8.76 -11.20 -12.17
C ASN A 93 -7.42 -10.52 -11.87
N LYS A 94 -7.21 -9.24 -12.18
CA LYS A 94 -5.98 -8.51 -11.83
C LYS A 94 -6.22 -7.01 -11.63
N VAL A 95 -5.77 -6.48 -10.49
CA VAL A 95 -5.56 -5.06 -10.19
C VAL A 95 -4.15 -4.90 -9.65
#